data_AF-A0A4R7PZF3-F1
#
_entry.id   AF-A0A4R7PZF3-F1
#
_cell.length_a   1.000
_cell.length_b   1.000
_cell.length_c   1.000
_cell.angle_alpha   90.00
_cell.angle_beta   90.00
_cell.angle_gamma   90.00
#
_symmetry.space_group_name_H-M   'P 1'
#
loop_
_entity.id
_entity.type
_entity.pdbx_description
1 polymer ?
#
loop_
_entity_poly.entity_id
_entity_poly.type
_entity_poly.pdbx_seq_one_letter_code
_entity_poly.pdbx_strand_id
1 'polypeptide(L)'
;MRLKMFKNTFFPIIMGLVLILISCGNGVRGTKSQERSIKTADHGARIAKNESPTADLSQQPIKVGANRTENYLKVLKGKRVGFVGNQSSVIFKDGKRKNDKGAAYTHLVDSLLSLKINVKKVFSPEHGFRGTADAGEEIKDGLDPKTRLPIISLYGDNKKPKPAQLEGLDIMVFDIQDVGVRFYTYISTLHYVMEACAEANIPLLILDRPNPNGHYIDGPILEKAHTSFVGMHPIPIAHGMTIAEYAQMINGEKWLKNGIQCDLTIISMENYTYDLPYSLPIKPSPNLPNDQSIALYPSLCFFEGTNVSVGRGTDTQFQVFGSPELDKNHFDYRFTPQSKPGATAPPQLGKLCYGRNLAQSEVAPGINLEYVIETYRHTSNKKTFFNSFFVKLAGTSQLQKQIEQGLSEKEIKATWANGLEKFKEIRKRYTLYP
;
A
#
# COMPACT_ATOMS: atom_id res chain seq x y z
N MET A 1 43.47 -10.99 33.79
CA MET A 1 44.72 -11.45 33.16
C MET A 1 44.39 -11.98 31.76
N ARG A 2 44.97 -11.34 30.73
CA ARG A 2 45.07 -11.74 29.30
C ARG A 2 43.83 -11.67 28.39
N LEU A 3 43.75 -10.52 27.69
CA LEU A 3 43.39 -10.43 26.27
C LEU A 3 44.32 -11.32 25.42
N LYS A 4 43.81 -11.85 24.30
CA LYS A 4 44.59 -12.03 23.08
C LYS A 4 43.77 -11.71 21.83
N MET A 5 44.24 -10.66 21.15
CA MET A 5 44.00 -10.34 19.75
C MET A 5 44.67 -11.38 18.84
N PHE A 6 44.12 -11.60 17.65
CA PHE A 6 44.91 -11.90 16.46
C PHE A 6 44.41 -11.05 15.29
N LYS A 7 45.27 -10.14 14.84
CA LYS A 7 45.29 -9.57 13.49
C LYS A 7 46.04 -10.57 12.60
N ASN A 8 45.65 -10.67 11.33
CA ASN A 8 46.65 -10.93 10.31
C ASN A 8 46.32 -10.15 9.03
N THR A 9 47.34 -9.47 8.54
CA THR A 9 47.44 -8.65 7.33
C THR A 9 48.53 -9.29 6.48
N PHE A 10 48.47 -9.15 5.15
CA PHE A 10 49.56 -9.07 4.13
C PHE A 10 49.09 -9.78 2.84
N PHE A 11 48.84 -9.14 1.68
CA PHE A 11 49.62 -8.30 0.73
C PHE A 11 49.60 -9.05 -0.66
N PRO A 12 50.02 -8.47 -1.81
CA PRO A 12 49.21 -8.12 -2.98
C PRO A 12 49.78 -8.75 -4.28
N ILE A 13 49.51 -8.14 -5.47
CA ILE A 13 50.38 -8.01 -6.68
C ILE A 13 49.78 -8.52 -8.03
N ILE A 14 49.54 -7.55 -8.93
CA ILE A 14 49.87 -7.48 -10.39
C ILE A 14 48.85 -7.80 -11.51
N MET A 15 48.77 -6.79 -12.42
CA MET A 15 48.57 -6.72 -13.90
C MET A 15 47.49 -7.58 -14.59
N GLY A 16 46.82 -7.12 -15.65
CA GLY A 16 47.04 -5.96 -16.50
C GLY A 16 46.02 -5.88 -17.63
N LEU A 17 45.99 -4.71 -18.30
CA LEU A 17 45.27 -4.42 -19.53
C LEU A 17 45.65 -5.38 -20.67
N VAL A 18 44.66 -5.85 -21.44
CA VAL A 18 44.82 -6.10 -22.88
C VAL A 18 43.55 -5.70 -23.64
N LEU A 19 43.68 -4.63 -24.43
CA LEU A 19 42.83 -4.28 -25.58
C LEU A 19 43.43 -4.96 -26.82
N ILE A 20 42.64 -5.73 -27.58
CA ILE A 20 42.95 -6.02 -28.99
C ILE A 20 41.66 -5.93 -29.82
N LEU A 21 41.70 -5.01 -30.77
CA LEU A 21 40.84 -4.88 -31.94
C LEU A 21 41.16 -5.98 -32.95
N ILE A 22 40.16 -6.63 -33.54
CA ILE A 22 40.29 -7.18 -34.91
C ILE A 22 38.99 -6.91 -35.69
N SER A 23 39.19 -6.18 -36.78
CA SER A 23 38.29 -5.92 -37.90
C SER A 23 38.48 -6.98 -38.98
N CYS A 24 37.41 -7.36 -39.70
CA CYS A 24 37.29 -7.80 -41.09
C CYS A 24 35.80 -8.19 -41.26
N GLY A 25 34.96 -7.65 -42.14
CA GLY A 25 35.20 -7.15 -43.49
C GLY A 25 34.92 -8.25 -44.50
N ASN A 26 33.67 -8.36 -44.99
CA ASN A 26 33.40 -8.84 -46.35
C ASN A 26 31.95 -8.56 -46.77
N GLY A 27 31.81 -7.75 -47.82
CA GLY A 27 30.58 -7.58 -48.57
C GLY A 27 30.62 -8.44 -49.84
N VAL A 28 29.45 -8.86 -50.33
CA VAL A 28 29.26 -9.32 -51.71
C VAL A 28 27.99 -8.68 -52.26
N ARG A 29 28.17 -8.09 -53.44
CA ARG A 29 27.18 -7.39 -54.28
C ARG A 29 26.16 -8.36 -54.87
N GLY A 30 24.96 -7.83 -55.12
CA GLY A 30 23.85 -8.57 -55.71
C GLY A 30 23.82 -8.65 -57.24
N THR A 31 22.73 -9.23 -57.72
CA THR A 31 22.32 -9.31 -59.13
C THR A 31 20.83 -9.04 -59.24
N LYS A 32 20.46 -8.11 -60.12
CA LYS A 32 19.09 -7.83 -60.58
C LYS A 32 18.71 -8.81 -61.69
N SER A 33 17.43 -9.18 -61.79
CA SER A 33 16.77 -9.41 -63.08
C SER A 33 15.29 -9.00 -62.99
N GLN A 34 14.82 -8.38 -64.08
CA GLN A 34 13.46 -7.92 -64.40
C GLN A 34 12.54 -9.16 -64.64
N GLU A 35 11.20 -9.13 -64.76
CA GLU A 35 10.29 -8.14 -65.34
C GLU A 35 8.81 -8.55 -65.09
N ARG A 36 7.94 -7.54 -65.05
CA ARG A 36 6.53 -7.46 -65.52
C ARG A 36 5.34 -8.08 -64.78
N SER A 37 4.29 -7.25 -64.85
CA SER A 37 3.05 -7.16 -64.08
C SER A 37 1.87 -7.94 -64.66
N ILE A 38 0.92 -8.36 -63.80
CA ILE A 38 -0.50 -8.41 -64.13
C ILE A 38 -1.29 -7.78 -62.97
N LYS A 39 -2.17 -6.83 -63.32
CA LYS A 39 -3.06 -6.08 -62.43
C LYS A 39 -4.31 -6.92 -62.09
N THR A 40 -4.80 -6.80 -60.85
CA THR A 40 -6.24 -6.68 -60.56
C THR A 40 -6.45 -5.89 -59.26
N ALA A 41 -7.25 -4.83 -59.40
CA ALA A 41 -7.98 -4.02 -58.42
C ALA A 41 -8.77 -4.92 -57.42
N ASP A 42 -9.22 -4.55 -56.22
CA ASP A 42 -9.43 -3.31 -55.45
C ASP A 42 -9.97 -3.73 -54.06
N HIS A 43 -10.14 -2.78 -53.13
CA HIS A 43 -10.66 -2.85 -51.75
C HIS A 43 -9.62 -2.94 -50.62
N GLY A 44 -8.77 -1.91 -50.56
CA GLY A 44 -8.07 -1.54 -49.33
C GLY A 44 -9.01 -0.78 -48.39
N ALA A 45 -9.58 -1.48 -47.41
CA ALA A 45 -10.17 -0.84 -46.24
C ALA A 45 -9.07 -0.10 -45.47
N ARG A 46 -9.13 1.24 -45.45
CA ARG A 46 -8.30 2.08 -44.59
C ARG A 46 -8.68 1.77 -43.14
N ILE A 47 -7.87 0.97 -42.45
CA ILE A 47 -7.86 0.94 -41.00
C ILE A 47 -7.26 2.28 -40.57
N ALA A 48 -8.14 3.21 -40.22
CA ALA A 48 -7.76 4.41 -39.48
C ALA A 48 -7.06 3.95 -38.21
N LYS A 49 -5.76 4.27 -38.08
CA LYS A 49 -5.10 4.27 -36.78
C LYS A 49 -5.89 5.25 -35.91
N ASN A 50 -6.69 4.72 -34.99
CA ASN A 50 -7.12 5.49 -33.83
C ASN A 50 -5.86 5.84 -33.04
N GLU A 51 -5.31 7.02 -33.32
CA GLU A 51 -4.38 7.67 -32.43
C GLU A 51 -5.14 7.94 -31.14
N SER A 52 -4.82 7.15 -30.11
CA SER A 52 -5.28 7.39 -28.75
C SER A 52 -4.85 8.79 -28.32
N PRO A 53 -5.73 9.65 -27.79
CA PRO A 53 -5.38 11.02 -27.39
C PRO A 53 -4.45 11.10 -26.16
N THR A 54 -3.87 10.00 -25.71
CA THR A 54 -3.14 9.92 -24.44
C THR A 54 -1.62 10.04 -24.57
N ALA A 55 -1.10 10.37 -25.76
CA ALA A 55 0.34 10.37 -26.02
C ALA A 55 1.09 11.65 -25.61
N ASP A 56 0.43 12.68 -25.06
CA ASP A 56 1.08 13.98 -24.75
C ASP A 56 0.98 14.43 -23.27
N LEU A 57 0.68 13.50 -22.35
CA LEU A 57 0.99 13.70 -20.94
C LEU A 57 2.38 13.13 -20.68
N SER A 58 3.41 13.88 -21.10
CA SER A 58 4.79 13.72 -20.62
C SER A 58 4.88 14.25 -19.17
N GLN A 59 4.15 13.56 -18.29
CA GLN A 59 3.59 14.00 -17.00
C GLN A 59 4.57 14.73 -16.09
N GLN A 60 4.18 15.96 -15.73
CA GLN A 60 4.67 16.62 -14.53
C GLN A 60 4.57 15.65 -13.33
N PRO A 61 5.59 15.59 -12.45
CA PRO A 61 5.53 14.71 -11.29
C PRO A 61 4.29 15.07 -10.45
N ILE A 62 3.59 14.05 -9.94
CA ILE A 62 2.48 14.26 -9.01
C ILE A 62 2.97 15.16 -7.86
N LYS A 63 2.17 16.14 -7.47
CA LYS A 63 2.43 16.97 -6.28
C LYS A 63 1.45 16.56 -5.20
N VAL A 64 1.93 15.83 -4.18
CA VAL A 64 1.07 15.37 -3.08
C VAL A 64 0.55 16.53 -2.23
N GLY A 65 -0.51 16.33 -1.45
CA GLY A 65 -1.09 17.38 -0.60
C GLY A 65 -0.06 18.03 0.34
N ALA A 66 0.86 17.25 0.91
CA ALA A 66 1.95 17.76 1.75
C ALA A 66 2.94 18.69 1.01
N ASN A 67 3.04 18.61 -0.33
CA ASN A 67 3.87 19.51 -1.12
C ASN A 67 3.14 20.81 -1.52
N ARG A 68 1.83 20.94 -1.26
CA ARG A 68 0.99 22.12 -1.53
C ARG A 68 0.98 23.11 -0.36
N THR A 69 2.15 23.48 0.15
CA THR A 69 2.31 24.27 1.38
C THR A 69 1.53 25.59 1.35
N GLU A 70 1.47 26.23 0.17
CA GLU A 70 0.73 27.46 -0.07
C GLU A 70 -0.77 27.36 0.27
N ASN A 71 -1.34 26.16 0.18
CA ASN A 71 -2.78 25.92 0.35
C ASN A 71 -3.18 25.68 1.81
N TYR A 72 -2.25 25.31 2.69
CA TYR A 72 -2.58 25.02 4.09
C TYR A 72 -1.84 25.86 5.13
N LEU A 73 -0.68 26.45 4.82
CA LEU A 73 0.07 27.23 5.81
C LEU A 73 -0.74 28.41 6.37
N LYS A 74 -1.55 29.06 5.52
CA LYS A 74 -2.45 30.15 5.95
C LYS A 74 -3.50 29.67 6.94
N VAL A 75 -4.05 28.46 6.73
CA VAL A 75 -5.07 27.86 7.58
C VAL A 75 -4.49 27.45 8.94
N LEU A 76 -3.24 27.01 8.98
CA LEU A 76 -2.56 26.56 10.20
C LEU A 76 -1.96 27.71 11.03
N LYS A 77 -1.75 28.88 10.44
CA LYS A 77 -1.08 30.01 11.12
C LYS A 77 -1.89 30.46 12.34
N GLY A 78 -1.22 30.56 13.50
CA GLY A 78 -1.83 30.97 14.77
C GLY A 78 -2.66 29.89 15.46
N LYS A 79 -2.92 28.74 14.83
CA LYS A 79 -3.66 27.62 15.42
C LYS A 79 -2.76 26.68 16.20
N ARG A 80 -3.29 26.04 17.25
CA ARG A 80 -2.67 24.94 17.98
C ARG A 80 -2.97 23.65 17.21
N VAL A 81 -1.95 23.09 16.57
CA VAL A 81 -2.12 22.00 15.60
C VAL A 81 -1.86 20.64 16.24
N GLY A 82 -2.84 19.74 16.14
CA GLY A 82 -2.62 18.29 16.29
C GLY A 82 -2.22 17.69 14.95
N PHE A 83 -1.32 16.70 14.94
CA PHE A 83 -0.83 16.09 13.71
C PHE A 83 -0.94 14.57 13.77
N VAL A 84 -1.75 13.97 12.90
CA VAL A 84 -1.82 12.52 12.70
C VAL A 84 -0.89 12.15 11.54
N GLY A 85 0.13 11.34 11.82
CA GLY A 85 1.12 10.97 10.82
C GLY A 85 2.10 9.88 11.25
N ASN A 86 2.93 9.44 10.31
CA ASN A 86 3.98 8.45 10.49
C ASN A 86 5.21 8.78 9.62
N GLN A 87 6.12 7.82 9.41
CA GLN A 87 7.33 8.04 8.62
C GLN A 87 7.09 8.47 7.16
N SER A 88 5.90 8.21 6.63
CA SER A 88 5.52 8.61 5.27
C SER A 88 5.10 10.07 5.15
N SER A 89 4.87 10.75 6.28
CA SER A 89 4.42 12.14 6.37
C SER A 89 5.53 13.13 6.01
N VAL A 90 5.88 13.20 4.73
CA VAL A 90 7.03 13.97 4.24
C VAL A 90 6.66 14.94 3.12
N ILE A 91 7.44 16.02 3.03
CA ILE A 91 7.50 16.93 1.88
C ILE A 91 8.69 16.50 1.01
N PHE A 92 8.44 16.17 -0.25
CA PHE A 92 9.50 15.80 -1.20
C PHE A 92 10.21 17.04 -1.76
N LYS A 93 11.54 16.98 -1.92
CA LYS A 93 12.37 18.03 -2.54
C LYS A 93 12.58 17.73 -4.03
N ASP A 94 12.65 18.79 -4.83
CA ASP A 94 13.01 18.78 -6.25
C ASP A 94 12.14 17.90 -7.18
N GLY A 95 10.93 17.52 -6.76
CA GLY A 95 10.01 16.69 -7.53
C GLY A 95 10.53 15.27 -7.86
N LYS A 96 11.73 14.91 -7.39
CA LYS A 96 12.38 13.63 -7.67
C LYS A 96 11.94 12.59 -6.65
N ARG A 97 11.13 11.64 -7.12
CA ARG A 97 10.71 10.44 -6.40
C ARG A 97 11.59 9.30 -6.89
N LYS A 98 12.57 8.89 -6.10
CA LYS A 98 13.33 7.66 -6.36
C LYS A 98 13.22 6.76 -5.15
N ASN A 99 12.84 5.51 -5.41
CA ASN A 99 12.41 4.54 -4.41
C ASN A 99 13.52 4.00 -3.52
N ASP A 100 14.80 4.25 -3.83
CA ASP A 100 15.87 3.83 -2.93
C ASP A 100 17.03 4.83 -2.96
N LYS A 101 17.35 5.36 -1.77
CA LYS A 101 18.54 6.17 -1.41
C LYS A 101 18.67 7.59 -1.98
N GLY A 102 17.71 8.08 -2.79
CA GLY A 102 17.88 9.35 -3.51
C GLY A 102 16.76 10.40 -3.40
N ALA A 103 15.55 10.05 -2.92
CA ALA A 103 14.50 11.04 -2.71
C ALA A 103 14.85 11.92 -1.51
N ALA A 104 15.28 13.14 -1.75
CA ALA A 104 15.49 14.10 -0.69
C ALA A 104 14.11 14.54 -0.19
N TYR A 105 13.80 14.29 1.08
CA TYR A 105 12.56 14.75 1.69
C TYR A 105 12.83 15.38 3.05
N THR A 106 11.83 16.03 3.61
CA THR A 106 11.84 16.47 5.00
C THR A 106 10.52 16.11 5.62
N HIS A 107 10.56 15.56 6.82
CA HIS A 107 9.35 15.20 7.53
C HIS A 107 8.46 16.45 7.69
N LEU A 108 7.15 16.29 7.47
CA LEU A 108 6.21 17.41 7.42
C LEU A 108 6.17 18.17 8.75
N VAL A 109 6.10 17.47 9.88
CA VAL A 109 6.19 18.12 11.22
C VAL A 109 7.44 18.97 11.40
N ASP A 110 8.61 18.49 10.96
CA ASP A 110 9.85 19.27 11.05
C ASP A 110 9.75 20.55 10.20
N SER A 111 9.15 20.44 9.02
CA SER A 111 8.92 21.57 8.11
C SER A 111 7.93 22.58 8.73
N LEU A 112 6.81 22.11 9.29
CA LEU A 112 5.82 22.94 9.97
C LEU A 112 6.43 23.71 11.15
N LEU A 113 7.22 23.04 11.99
CA LEU A 113 7.93 23.69 13.10
C LEU A 113 8.93 24.74 12.62
N SER A 114 9.71 24.44 11.57
CA SER A 114 10.66 25.39 10.98
C SER A 114 9.97 26.64 10.43
N LEU A 115 8.72 26.49 9.97
CA LEU A 115 7.86 27.57 9.49
C LEU A 115 7.05 28.23 10.61
N LYS A 116 7.39 27.97 11.88
CA LYS A 116 6.77 28.54 13.08
C LYS A 116 5.28 28.20 13.22
N ILE A 117 4.83 27.07 12.66
CA ILE A 117 3.51 26.52 12.95
C ILE A 117 3.53 25.87 14.34
N ASN A 118 2.50 26.15 15.13
CA ASN A 118 2.40 25.74 16.52
C ASN A 118 1.85 24.31 16.66
N VAL A 119 2.64 23.33 16.22
CA VAL A 119 2.34 21.90 16.42
C VAL A 119 2.46 21.58 17.91
N LYS A 120 1.41 21.01 18.50
CA LYS A 120 1.33 20.72 19.94
C LYS A 120 1.54 19.26 20.28
N LYS A 121 0.95 18.36 19.51
CA LYS A 121 0.95 16.91 19.76
C LYS A 121 0.92 16.17 18.43
N VAL A 122 1.59 15.03 18.40
CA VAL A 122 1.58 14.09 17.29
C VAL A 122 0.79 12.85 17.71
N PHE A 123 -0.03 12.35 16.81
CA PHE A 123 -0.77 11.10 16.94
C PHE A 123 -0.26 10.14 15.87
N SER A 124 0.24 8.98 16.27
CA SER A 124 0.81 8.00 15.34
C SER A 124 0.01 6.71 15.39
N PRO A 125 -0.42 6.14 14.25
CA PRO A 125 -0.96 4.78 14.20
C PRO A 125 0.17 3.75 14.37
N GLU A 126 -0.09 2.51 13.93
CA GLU A 126 0.89 1.43 13.88
C GLU A 126 2.19 1.79 13.14
N HIS A 127 3.28 1.08 13.47
CA HIS A 127 4.67 1.27 12.99
C HIS A 127 5.38 2.58 13.41
N GLY A 128 4.66 3.50 14.04
CA GLY A 128 5.25 4.61 14.79
C GLY A 128 5.59 5.83 13.94
N PHE A 129 5.85 6.95 14.62
CA PHE A 129 5.94 8.26 13.98
C PHE A 129 7.15 8.42 13.05
N ARG A 130 8.30 7.84 13.42
CA ARG A 130 9.55 7.92 12.66
C ARG A 130 9.94 6.60 11.98
N GLY A 131 9.05 5.60 11.99
CA GLY A 131 9.23 4.33 11.28
C GLY A 131 10.27 3.39 11.90
N THR A 132 10.55 3.55 13.19
CA THR A 132 11.52 2.74 13.93
C THR A 132 10.88 1.62 14.78
N ALA A 133 9.55 1.50 14.78
CA ALA A 133 8.84 0.48 15.57
C ALA A 133 8.46 -0.74 14.70
N ASP A 134 8.51 -1.94 15.27
CA ASP A 134 8.19 -3.16 14.53
C ASP A 134 6.68 -3.34 14.27
N ALA A 135 6.32 -4.32 13.43
CA ALA A 135 4.92 -4.64 13.15
C ALA A 135 4.22 -5.29 14.35
N GLY A 136 3.11 -4.69 14.78
CA GLY A 136 2.32 -5.19 15.92
C GLY A 136 2.91 -4.88 17.30
N GLU A 137 4.06 -4.19 17.39
CA GLU A 137 4.57 -3.71 18.68
C GLU A 137 3.70 -2.58 19.24
N GLU A 138 3.51 -2.59 20.56
CA GLU A 138 2.94 -1.44 21.26
C GLU A 138 3.88 -0.24 21.14
N ILE A 139 3.51 0.71 20.29
CA ILE A 139 4.12 2.03 20.32
C ILE A 139 3.61 2.70 21.59
N LYS A 140 4.52 3.00 22.52
CA LYS A 140 4.18 3.73 23.75
C LYS A 140 4.16 5.22 23.48
N ASP A 141 3.30 5.92 24.22
CA ASP A 141 3.35 7.37 24.29
C ASP A 141 4.76 7.82 24.70
N GLY A 142 5.21 8.93 24.12
CA GLY A 142 6.58 9.37 24.32
C GLY A 142 6.82 10.78 23.82
N LEU A 143 8.10 11.15 23.71
CA LEU A 143 8.51 12.43 23.14
C LEU A 143 9.34 12.15 21.89
N ASP A 144 9.04 12.86 20.80
CA ASP A 144 9.89 12.84 19.61
C ASP A 144 11.30 13.32 19.99
N PRO A 145 12.37 12.52 19.79
CA PRO A 145 13.72 12.90 20.23
C PRO A 145 14.21 14.22 19.62
N LYS A 146 13.80 14.51 18.39
CA LYS A 146 14.22 15.70 17.63
C LYS A 146 13.45 16.96 18.02
N THR A 147 12.12 16.88 18.04
CA THR A 147 11.25 18.05 18.21
C THR A 147 10.74 18.23 19.64
N ARG A 148 10.89 17.19 20.49
CA ARG A 148 10.34 17.11 21.85
C ARG A 148 8.81 17.20 21.92
N LEU A 149 8.13 17.03 20.79
CA LEU A 149 6.67 16.95 20.75
C LEU A 149 6.18 15.66 21.42
N PRO A 150 5.09 15.72 22.20
CA PRO A 150 4.36 14.53 22.62
C PRO A 150 3.92 13.70 21.42
N ILE A 151 4.24 12.41 21.45
CA ILE A 151 3.73 11.39 20.53
C ILE A 151 2.72 10.56 21.32
N ILE A 152 1.51 10.49 20.78
CA ILE A 152 0.39 9.71 21.30
C ILE A 152 0.16 8.55 20.34
N SER A 153 0.17 7.33 20.86
CA SER A 153 -0.07 6.13 20.07
C SER A 153 -1.57 5.92 19.83
N LEU A 154 -1.96 5.73 18.57
CA LEU A 154 -3.30 5.36 18.15
C LEU A 154 -3.41 3.86 17.84
N TYR A 155 -2.94 3.03 18.77
CA TYR A 155 -2.94 1.57 18.64
C TYR A 155 -3.46 0.91 19.93
N GLY A 156 -3.66 -0.42 19.90
CA GLY A 156 -4.16 -1.17 21.06
C GLY A 156 -5.53 -0.68 21.52
N ASP A 157 -5.67 -0.32 22.79
CA ASP A 157 -6.93 0.21 23.35
C ASP A 157 -7.10 1.73 23.13
N ASN A 158 -6.14 2.39 22.47
CA ASN A 158 -6.15 3.84 22.23
C ASN A 158 -6.33 4.20 20.74
N LYS A 159 -7.01 3.37 19.94
CA LYS A 159 -7.20 3.58 18.49
C LYS A 159 -7.93 4.89 18.12
N LYS A 160 -8.80 5.38 19.01
CA LYS A 160 -9.51 6.66 18.89
C LYS A 160 -8.89 7.68 19.83
N PRO A 161 -8.53 8.89 19.36
CA PRO A 161 -8.08 9.97 20.24
C PRO A 161 -9.10 10.23 21.36
N LYS A 162 -8.63 10.23 22.60
CA LYS A 162 -9.47 10.54 23.78
C LYS A 162 -9.72 12.05 23.87
N PRO A 163 -10.84 12.52 24.44
CA PRO A 163 -11.11 13.95 24.60
C PRO A 163 -9.95 14.73 25.25
N ALA A 164 -9.37 14.21 26.33
CA ALA A 164 -8.21 14.83 27.00
C ALA A 164 -6.95 14.94 26.10
N GLN A 165 -6.80 14.04 25.13
CA GLN A 165 -5.70 14.11 24.16
C GLN A 165 -5.91 15.24 23.15
N LEU A 166 -7.17 15.58 22.85
CA LEU A 166 -7.57 16.65 21.93
C LEU A 166 -7.63 18.04 22.57
N GLU A 167 -7.64 18.13 23.90
CA GLU A 167 -7.67 19.40 24.62
C GLU A 167 -6.56 20.34 24.18
N GLY A 168 -6.97 21.59 23.94
CA GLY A 168 -6.08 22.67 23.53
C GLY A 168 -5.62 22.63 22.08
N LEU A 169 -6.28 21.84 21.22
CA LEU A 169 -6.07 21.86 19.77
C LEU A 169 -7.17 22.66 19.07
N ASP A 170 -6.81 23.40 18.03
CA ASP A 170 -7.74 24.21 17.22
C ASP A 170 -8.00 23.60 15.84
N ILE A 171 -7.12 22.68 15.41
CA ILE A 171 -7.20 21.97 14.13
C ILE A 171 -6.38 20.69 14.21
N MET A 172 -6.85 19.63 13.55
CA MET A 172 -6.12 18.39 13.34
C MET A 172 -5.64 18.31 11.90
N VAL A 173 -4.40 17.88 11.67
CA VAL A 173 -3.87 17.56 10.33
C VAL A 173 -3.75 16.05 10.20
N PHE A 174 -4.14 15.48 9.07
CA PHE A 174 -3.96 14.07 8.74
C PHE A 174 -3.12 13.94 7.45
N ASP A 175 -1.97 13.28 7.56
CA ASP A 175 -1.07 13.06 6.42
C ASP A 175 -0.40 11.68 6.53
N ILE A 176 -0.95 10.65 5.90
CA ILE A 176 -0.40 9.28 5.92
C ILE A 176 -0.54 8.64 4.54
N GLN A 177 0.51 7.96 4.08
CA GLN A 177 0.48 7.15 2.88
C GLN A 177 -0.22 5.80 3.16
N ASP A 178 -1.37 5.61 2.53
CA ASP A 178 -2.12 4.34 2.52
C ASP A 178 -1.71 3.46 1.32
N VAL A 179 -2.26 2.25 1.22
CA VAL A 179 -2.01 1.30 0.11
C VAL A 179 -3.28 0.88 -0.66
N GLY A 180 -4.45 1.42 -0.32
CA GLY A 180 -5.69 1.23 -1.07
C GLY A 180 -6.46 -0.04 -0.77
N VAL A 181 -6.25 -0.61 0.41
CA VAL A 181 -6.81 -1.92 0.78
C VAL A 181 -7.49 -1.85 2.13
N ARG A 182 -8.74 -2.33 2.21
CA ARG A 182 -9.63 -2.17 3.36
C ARG A 182 -9.05 -2.64 4.70
N PHE A 183 -8.25 -3.71 4.68
CA PHE A 183 -7.61 -4.27 5.86
C PHE A 183 -6.26 -3.62 6.22
N TYR A 184 -5.81 -2.63 5.45
CA TYR A 184 -4.72 -1.75 5.84
C TYR A 184 -5.26 -0.62 6.71
N THR A 185 -4.83 -0.55 7.97
CA THR A 185 -5.66 0.06 9.03
C THR A 185 -5.61 1.59 9.12
N TYR A 186 -4.87 2.28 8.24
CA TYR A 186 -4.80 3.74 8.27
C TYR A 186 -6.13 4.42 7.92
N ILE A 187 -6.96 3.81 7.06
CA ILE A 187 -8.33 4.28 6.83
C ILE A 187 -9.24 4.07 8.05
N SER A 188 -8.97 3.07 8.89
CA SER A 188 -9.67 2.87 10.16
C SER A 188 -9.21 3.87 11.22
N THR A 189 -7.92 4.21 11.26
CA THR A 189 -7.40 5.33 12.05
C THR A 189 -8.06 6.64 11.62
N LEU A 190 -8.17 6.90 10.31
CA LEU A 190 -8.85 8.09 9.78
C LEU A 190 -10.29 8.17 10.29
N HIS A 191 -11.07 7.07 10.22
CA HIS A 191 -12.43 7.03 10.78
C HIS A 191 -12.47 7.49 12.24
N TYR A 192 -11.64 6.93 13.10
CA TYR A 192 -11.64 7.28 14.52
C TYR A 192 -11.17 8.71 14.78
N VAL A 193 -10.19 9.20 14.03
CA VAL A 193 -9.75 10.60 14.10
C VAL A 193 -10.87 11.53 13.68
N MET A 194 -11.55 11.25 12.57
CA MET A 194 -12.70 12.02 12.10
C MET A 194 -13.82 12.05 13.15
N GLU A 195 -14.15 10.90 13.74
CA GLU A 195 -15.17 10.82 14.79
C GLU A 195 -14.79 11.67 16.01
N ALA A 196 -13.55 11.53 16.50
CA ALA A 196 -13.09 12.28 17.67
C ALA A 196 -13.01 13.79 17.40
N CYS A 197 -12.60 14.19 16.19
CA CYS A 197 -12.59 15.58 15.75
C CYS A 197 -14.00 16.16 15.65
N ALA A 198 -14.95 15.41 15.09
CA ALA A 198 -16.36 15.81 15.01
C ALA A 198 -16.98 15.98 16.41
N GLU A 199 -16.74 15.03 17.33
CA GLU A 199 -17.23 15.11 18.72
C GLU A 199 -16.65 16.32 19.48
N ALA A 200 -15.40 16.69 19.18
CA ALA A 200 -14.70 17.80 19.83
C ALA A 200 -14.90 19.16 19.12
N ASN A 201 -15.64 19.21 18.01
CA ASN A 201 -15.73 20.39 17.13
C ASN A 201 -14.36 20.92 16.66
N ILE A 202 -13.41 20.01 16.39
CA ILE A 202 -12.10 20.35 15.85
C ILE A 202 -12.13 20.05 14.34
N PRO A 203 -11.84 21.03 13.47
CA PRO A 203 -11.75 20.77 12.04
C PRO A 203 -10.56 19.86 11.71
N LEU A 204 -10.71 19.03 10.68
CA LEU A 204 -9.70 18.12 10.18
C LEU A 204 -9.23 18.53 8.79
N LEU A 205 -7.94 18.84 8.68
CA LEU A 205 -7.24 19.11 7.43
C LEU A 205 -6.57 17.83 6.92
N ILE A 206 -6.95 17.34 5.75
CA ILE A 206 -6.38 16.14 5.14
C ILE A 206 -5.44 16.55 4.01
N LEU A 207 -4.20 16.05 4.07
CA LEU A 207 -3.21 16.21 3.01
C LEU A 207 -3.20 14.93 2.19
N ASP A 208 -3.77 14.99 0.99
CA ASP A 208 -4.05 13.77 0.25
C ASP A 208 -2.80 13.17 -0.41
N ARG A 209 -2.83 11.85 -0.59
CA ARG A 209 -1.74 11.05 -1.16
C ARG A 209 -2.27 10.01 -2.16
N PRO A 210 -1.45 9.60 -3.15
CA PRO A 210 -1.91 8.66 -4.16
C PRO A 210 -2.25 7.31 -3.55
N ASN A 211 -3.25 6.63 -4.11
CA ASN A 211 -3.52 5.24 -3.80
C ASN A 211 -2.73 4.35 -4.80
N PRO A 212 -1.74 3.56 -4.37
CA PRO A 212 -0.97 2.71 -5.28
C PRO A 212 -1.82 1.60 -5.93
N ASN A 213 -2.94 1.21 -5.32
CA ASN A 213 -3.96 0.31 -5.86
C ASN A 213 -5.24 1.08 -6.33
N GLY A 214 -5.10 2.36 -6.68
CA GLY A 214 -6.22 3.24 -7.05
C GLY A 214 -6.86 2.94 -8.41
N HIS A 215 -6.16 2.21 -9.28
CA HIS A 215 -6.51 1.94 -10.66
C HIS A 215 -7.58 0.83 -10.85
N TYR A 216 -8.05 0.22 -9.77
CA TYR A 216 -9.11 -0.79 -9.82
C TYR A 216 -9.95 -0.84 -8.54
N ILE A 217 -11.09 -1.53 -8.62
CA ILE A 217 -11.98 -1.81 -7.49
C ILE A 217 -12.33 -3.30 -7.54
N ASP A 218 -12.09 -4.02 -6.45
CA ASP A 218 -12.36 -5.46 -6.40
C ASP A 218 -12.56 -5.99 -4.96
N GLY A 219 -13.20 -7.15 -4.87
CA GLY A 219 -13.45 -7.89 -3.64
C GLY A 219 -14.85 -7.70 -3.05
N PRO A 220 -15.25 -8.58 -2.11
CA PRO A 220 -16.55 -8.53 -1.47
C PRO A 220 -16.74 -7.25 -0.65
N ILE A 221 -17.96 -6.71 -0.69
CA ILE A 221 -18.38 -5.61 0.17
C ILE A 221 -18.44 -6.08 1.63
N LEU A 222 -17.88 -5.31 2.55
CA LEU A 222 -17.94 -5.61 3.98
C LEU A 222 -19.40 -5.64 4.46
N GLU A 223 -19.79 -6.75 5.08
CA GLU A 223 -21.04 -6.89 5.81
C GLU A 223 -20.87 -6.36 7.24
N LYS A 224 -21.88 -5.63 7.74
CA LYS A 224 -21.87 -5.00 9.08
C LYS A 224 -21.57 -5.98 10.22
N ALA A 225 -21.96 -7.25 10.08
CA ALA A 225 -21.69 -8.29 11.07
C ALA A 225 -20.19 -8.61 11.24
N HIS A 226 -19.35 -8.20 10.28
CA HIS A 226 -17.92 -8.44 10.26
C HIS A 226 -17.09 -7.17 10.44
N THR A 227 -17.73 -6.05 10.80
CA THR A 227 -17.06 -4.79 11.10
C THR A 227 -16.02 -4.97 12.22
N SER A 228 -14.80 -4.50 11.97
CA SER A 228 -13.69 -4.51 12.90
C SER A 228 -12.64 -3.47 12.51
N PHE A 229 -11.54 -3.36 13.25
CA PHE A 229 -10.48 -2.40 12.92
C PHE A 229 -9.80 -2.66 11.56
N VAL A 230 -9.89 -3.87 11.02
CA VAL A 230 -9.41 -4.22 9.66
C VAL A 230 -10.50 -4.13 8.59
N GLY A 231 -11.63 -3.49 8.91
CA GLY A 231 -12.74 -3.28 7.99
C GLY A 231 -13.88 -2.58 8.71
N MET A 232 -13.94 -1.26 8.57
CA MET A 232 -14.91 -0.43 9.31
C MET A 232 -16.20 -0.19 8.54
N HIS A 233 -16.13 -0.10 7.21
CA HIS A 233 -17.21 0.44 6.37
C HIS A 233 -17.57 -0.49 5.21
N PRO A 234 -18.82 -0.43 4.70
CA PRO A 234 -19.33 -1.30 3.65
C PRO A 234 -18.73 -0.95 2.27
N ILE A 235 -17.41 -1.12 2.15
CA ILE A 235 -16.60 -0.92 0.95
C ILE A 235 -15.98 -2.25 0.51
N PRO A 236 -15.59 -2.40 -0.76
CA PRO A 236 -14.85 -3.57 -1.22
C PRO A 236 -13.44 -3.61 -0.63
N ILE A 237 -12.70 -4.70 -0.86
CA ILE A 237 -11.34 -4.86 -0.33
C ILE A 237 -10.38 -3.87 -0.99
N ALA A 238 -10.26 -3.90 -2.32
CA ALA A 238 -9.59 -2.86 -3.07
C ALA A 238 -10.64 -1.80 -3.43
N HIS A 239 -10.58 -0.64 -2.78
CA HIS A 239 -11.63 0.37 -2.86
C HIS A 239 -11.39 1.43 -3.94
N GLY A 240 -10.19 1.51 -4.51
CA GLY A 240 -9.86 2.45 -5.59
C GLY A 240 -9.94 3.92 -5.19
N MET A 241 -9.95 4.25 -3.90
CA MET A 241 -10.09 5.64 -3.42
C MET A 241 -8.80 6.11 -2.74
N THR A 242 -8.48 7.38 -2.87
CA THR A 242 -7.50 8.05 -2.01
C THR A 242 -8.06 8.23 -0.60
N ILE A 243 -7.19 8.57 0.35
CA ILE A 243 -7.60 8.72 1.75
C ILE A 243 -8.53 9.93 1.94
N ALA A 244 -8.36 11.00 1.17
CA ALA A 244 -9.26 12.16 1.23
C ALA A 244 -10.63 11.89 0.63
N GLU A 245 -10.72 11.14 -0.48
CA GLU A 245 -12.00 10.71 -1.04
C GLU A 245 -12.75 9.78 -0.08
N TYR A 246 -12.02 8.87 0.57
CA TYR A 246 -12.59 8.00 1.60
C TYR A 246 -13.12 8.80 2.81
N ALA A 247 -12.40 9.84 3.26
CA ALA A 247 -12.87 10.74 4.30
C ALA A 247 -14.18 11.46 3.90
N GLN A 248 -14.28 11.96 2.67
CA GLN A 248 -15.54 12.55 2.19
C GLN A 248 -16.68 11.55 2.18
N MET A 249 -16.41 10.30 1.76
CA MET A 249 -17.40 9.22 1.79
C MET A 249 -17.86 8.90 3.22
N ILE A 250 -16.95 8.84 4.20
CA ILE A 250 -17.31 8.65 5.62
C ILE A 250 -18.34 9.71 6.07
N ASN A 251 -18.08 10.98 5.77
CA ASN A 251 -18.99 12.07 6.11
C ASN A 251 -20.30 12.02 5.31
N GLY A 252 -20.22 11.79 4.00
CA GLY A 252 -21.35 11.84 3.08
C GLY A 252 -22.33 10.68 3.29
N GLU A 253 -21.81 9.50 3.60
CA GLU A 253 -22.61 8.32 3.96
C GLU A 253 -22.98 8.28 5.45
N LYS A 254 -22.57 9.28 6.24
CA LYS A 254 -22.87 9.42 7.67
C LYS A 254 -22.43 8.19 8.47
N TRP A 255 -21.23 7.69 8.21
CA TRP A 255 -20.69 6.48 8.85
C TRP A 255 -20.09 6.71 10.25
N LEU A 256 -19.88 7.96 10.66
CA LEU A 256 -19.49 8.27 12.03
C LEU A 256 -20.66 8.03 12.99
N LYS A 257 -20.35 7.77 14.26
CA LYS A 257 -21.36 7.53 15.30
C LYS A 257 -22.42 8.63 15.33
N ASN A 258 -23.69 8.23 15.45
CA ASN A 258 -24.87 9.12 15.42
C ASN A 258 -25.01 9.96 14.14
N GLY A 259 -24.28 9.62 13.06
CA GLY A 259 -24.31 10.35 11.80
C GLY A 259 -23.72 11.75 11.89
N ILE A 260 -22.88 12.03 12.90
CA ILE A 260 -22.13 13.29 12.98
C ILE A 260 -21.18 13.40 11.79
N GLN A 261 -20.79 14.63 11.45
CA GLN A 261 -19.89 14.89 10.34
C GLN A 261 -18.71 15.72 10.86
N CYS A 262 -17.51 15.35 10.42
CA CYS A 262 -16.31 16.11 10.73
C CYS A 262 -16.20 17.31 9.79
N ASP A 263 -15.81 18.49 10.28
CA ASP A 263 -15.50 19.62 9.39
C ASP A 263 -14.19 19.33 8.64
N LEU A 264 -14.29 18.99 7.35
CA LEU A 264 -13.15 18.57 6.54
C LEU A 264 -12.65 19.70 5.65
N THR A 265 -11.34 19.94 5.68
CA THR A 265 -10.63 20.66 4.62
C THR A 265 -9.69 19.70 3.92
N ILE A 266 -9.72 19.66 2.58
CA ILE A 266 -8.90 18.72 1.80
C ILE A 266 -7.91 19.50 0.95
N ILE A 267 -6.64 19.09 1.02
CA ILE A 267 -5.60 19.55 0.11
C ILE A 267 -5.35 18.43 -0.90
N SER A 268 -5.98 18.57 -2.07
CA SER A 268 -5.86 17.62 -3.17
C SER A 268 -4.48 17.67 -3.83
N MET A 269 -4.16 16.58 -4.52
CA MET A 269 -2.94 16.45 -5.30
C MET A 269 -3.03 17.19 -6.64
N GLU A 270 -1.87 17.46 -7.25
CA GLU A 270 -1.79 17.85 -8.67
C GLU A 270 -1.19 16.72 -9.50
N ASN A 271 -1.58 16.66 -10.77
CA ASN A 271 -1.06 15.71 -11.77
C ASN A 271 -1.26 14.23 -11.42
N TYR A 272 -2.30 13.91 -10.64
CA TYR A 272 -2.68 12.54 -10.30
C TYR A 272 -3.97 12.15 -11.02
N THR A 273 -3.99 10.94 -11.57
CA THR A 273 -5.17 10.23 -12.09
C THR A 273 -5.12 8.80 -11.56
N TYR A 274 -6.25 8.09 -11.54
CA TYR A 274 -6.28 6.74 -10.98
C TYR A 274 -5.40 5.73 -11.75
N ASP A 275 -5.22 5.95 -13.05
CA ASP A 275 -4.45 5.05 -13.93
C ASP A 275 -2.94 5.25 -13.84
N LEU A 276 -2.46 6.26 -13.10
CA LEU A 276 -1.03 6.52 -12.94
C LEU A 276 -0.41 5.55 -11.93
N PRO A 277 0.57 4.72 -12.35
CA PRO A 277 1.35 3.94 -11.42
C PRO A 277 2.05 4.86 -10.42
N TYR A 278 1.93 4.53 -9.14
CA TYR A 278 2.60 5.27 -8.09
C TYR A 278 3.40 4.34 -7.19
N SER A 279 4.71 4.32 -7.43
CA SER A 279 5.65 3.66 -6.53
C SER A 279 5.84 4.46 -5.24
N LEU A 280 5.78 3.77 -4.11
CA LEU A 280 5.92 4.44 -2.81
C LEU A 280 7.40 4.76 -2.53
N PRO A 281 7.75 6.04 -2.30
CA PRO A 281 9.15 6.42 -2.03
C PRO A 281 9.62 6.04 -0.62
N ILE A 282 8.67 5.74 0.28
CA ILE A 282 8.92 5.30 1.65
C ILE A 282 8.03 4.09 1.89
N LYS A 283 8.60 3.01 2.44
CA LYS A 283 7.85 1.79 2.77
C LYS A 283 6.70 2.14 3.73
N PRO A 284 5.46 1.76 3.40
CA PRO A 284 4.30 2.08 4.24
C PRO A 284 4.31 1.24 5.52
N SER A 285 4.85 0.01 5.47
CA SER A 285 5.13 -0.83 6.64
C SER A 285 6.41 -1.64 6.45
N PRO A 286 6.99 -2.22 7.53
CA PRO A 286 8.14 -3.11 7.42
C PRO A 286 7.93 -4.33 6.50
N ASN A 287 6.67 -4.76 6.34
CA ASN A 287 6.34 -5.98 5.60
C ASN A 287 5.80 -5.72 4.19
N LEU A 288 5.65 -4.46 3.79
CA LEU A 288 5.37 -4.07 2.40
C LEU A 288 6.59 -3.32 1.83
N PRO A 289 7.70 -4.02 1.57
CA PRO A 289 8.97 -3.38 1.29
C PRO A 289 9.09 -2.76 -0.10
N ASN A 290 8.21 -3.10 -1.05
CA ASN A 290 8.34 -2.69 -2.45
C ASN A 290 6.98 -2.75 -3.20
N ASP A 291 6.97 -2.26 -4.44
CA ASP A 291 5.77 -2.22 -5.28
C ASP A 291 5.15 -3.61 -5.52
N GLN A 292 6.00 -4.64 -5.69
CA GLN A 292 5.54 -6.03 -5.87
C GLN A 292 4.71 -6.51 -4.66
N SER A 293 5.21 -6.27 -3.44
CA SER A 293 4.50 -6.62 -2.21
C SER A 293 3.19 -5.84 -2.07
N ILE A 294 3.15 -4.58 -2.50
CA ILE A 294 1.96 -3.73 -2.44
C ILE A 294 0.89 -4.21 -3.44
N ALA A 295 1.30 -4.61 -4.65
CA ALA A 295 0.40 -5.15 -5.67
C ALA A 295 -0.16 -6.53 -5.27
N LEU A 296 0.66 -7.38 -4.63
CA LEU A 296 0.22 -8.70 -4.16
C LEU A 296 -0.58 -8.67 -2.85
N TYR A 297 -0.45 -7.62 -2.04
CA TYR A 297 -1.07 -7.50 -0.72
C TYR A 297 -2.59 -7.75 -0.70
N PRO A 298 -3.41 -7.16 -1.60
CA PRO A 298 -4.85 -7.45 -1.69
C PRO A 298 -5.20 -8.94 -1.83
N SER A 299 -4.32 -9.72 -2.47
CA SER A 299 -4.53 -11.15 -2.74
C SER A 299 -3.93 -12.03 -1.64
N LEU A 300 -2.70 -11.73 -1.21
CA LEU A 300 -1.98 -12.58 -0.26
C LEU A 300 -2.39 -12.35 1.20
N CYS A 301 -2.93 -11.18 1.55
CA CYS A 301 -3.27 -10.89 2.95
C CYS A 301 -4.40 -11.77 3.49
N PHE A 302 -5.20 -12.41 2.63
CA PHE A 302 -6.14 -13.45 3.06
C PHE A 302 -5.48 -14.59 3.84
N PHE A 303 -4.22 -14.90 3.53
CA PHE A 303 -3.49 -15.94 4.24
C PHE A 303 -3.20 -15.60 5.71
N GLU A 304 -3.30 -14.35 6.14
CA GLU A 304 -3.25 -14.02 7.58
C GLU A 304 -4.47 -14.59 8.34
N GLY A 305 -5.56 -14.86 7.62
CA GLY A 305 -6.69 -15.64 8.10
C GLY A 305 -6.51 -17.16 8.01
N THR A 306 -5.29 -17.65 7.74
CA THR A 306 -4.99 -19.07 7.54
C THR A 306 -3.76 -19.54 8.31
N ASN A 307 -3.36 -20.80 8.14
CA ASN A 307 -2.08 -21.31 8.62
C ASN A 307 -0.90 -21.10 7.65
N VAL A 308 -1.09 -20.33 6.57
CA VAL A 308 -0.11 -20.12 5.51
C VAL A 308 0.71 -18.87 5.81
N SER A 309 2.05 -18.99 5.75
CA SER A 309 2.95 -17.86 5.86
C SER A 309 2.93 -17.05 4.57
N VAL A 310 2.88 -15.72 4.68
CA VAL A 310 3.04 -14.75 3.56
C VAL A 310 4.49 -14.25 3.44
N GLY A 311 5.46 -15.02 3.93
CA GLY A 311 6.88 -14.66 3.87
C GLY A 311 7.35 -13.66 4.92
N ARG A 312 6.55 -13.31 5.93
CA ARG A 312 7.05 -12.56 7.10
C ARG A 312 8.22 -13.33 7.72
N GLY A 313 9.29 -12.62 8.11
CA GLY A 313 10.54 -13.27 8.55
C GLY A 313 11.48 -13.73 7.43
N THR A 314 11.20 -13.36 6.17
CA THR A 314 12.09 -13.52 5.00
C THR A 314 12.46 -12.14 4.42
N ASP A 315 13.12 -12.08 3.26
CA ASP A 315 13.34 -10.81 2.53
C ASP A 315 12.30 -10.60 1.41
N THR A 316 11.30 -11.48 1.33
CA THR A 316 10.24 -11.50 0.30
C THR A 316 8.85 -11.49 0.95
N GLN A 317 8.66 -10.66 1.98
CA GLN A 317 7.38 -10.47 2.64
C GLN A 317 6.31 -10.04 1.63
N PHE A 318 5.13 -10.66 1.70
CA PHE A 318 4.02 -10.50 0.75
C PHE A 318 4.41 -10.69 -0.72
N GLN A 319 5.46 -11.47 -0.97
CA GLN A 319 5.90 -11.88 -2.31
C GLN A 319 6.06 -13.39 -2.42
N VAL A 320 5.82 -14.12 -1.33
CA VAL A 320 5.80 -15.58 -1.28
C VAL A 320 4.63 -16.01 -0.41
N PHE A 321 4.14 -17.23 -0.61
CA PHE A 321 3.26 -17.87 0.35
C PHE A 321 3.64 -19.33 0.52
N GLY A 322 3.38 -19.91 1.69
CA GLY A 322 3.64 -21.33 1.93
C GLY A 322 3.37 -21.80 3.36
N SER A 323 3.27 -23.11 3.54
CA SER A 323 3.07 -23.75 4.85
C SER A 323 3.78 -25.12 4.87
N PRO A 324 4.18 -25.63 6.06
CA PRO A 324 4.65 -27.01 6.19
C PRO A 324 3.57 -28.05 5.82
N GLU A 325 2.30 -27.65 5.81
CA GLU A 325 1.16 -28.52 5.54
C GLU A 325 0.76 -28.60 4.05
N LEU A 326 1.46 -27.88 3.16
CA LEU A 326 1.18 -27.93 1.72
C LEU A 326 1.90 -29.10 1.05
N ASP A 327 1.28 -29.64 -0.01
CA ASP A 327 1.84 -30.74 -0.79
C ASP A 327 3.18 -30.36 -1.46
N LYS A 328 4.27 -30.94 -0.95
CA LYS A 328 5.65 -30.74 -1.43
C LYS A 328 5.88 -31.20 -2.87
N ASN A 329 5.00 -32.04 -3.44
CA ASN A 329 5.10 -32.48 -4.82
C ASN A 329 4.41 -31.52 -5.79
N HIS A 330 3.44 -30.74 -5.28
CA HIS A 330 2.72 -29.72 -6.06
C HIS A 330 3.42 -28.36 -6.00
N PHE A 331 3.93 -27.98 -4.83
CA PHE A 331 4.60 -26.70 -4.60
C PHE A 331 6.13 -26.83 -4.68
N ASP A 332 6.72 -26.07 -5.60
CA ASP A 332 8.14 -26.15 -5.97
C ASP A 332 9.06 -25.21 -5.18
N TYR A 333 8.52 -24.14 -4.59
CA TYR A 333 9.28 -23.19 -3.80
C TYR A 333 9.31 -23.55 -2.32
N ARG A 334 10.44 -23.25 -1.66
CA ARG A 334 10.65 -23.53 -0.24
C ARG A 334 11.31 -22.35 0.46
N PHE A 335 10.84 -22.05 1.66
CA PHE A 335 11.44 -21.02 2.52
C PHE A 335 11.18 -21.33 4.00
N THR A 336 11.99 -20.73 4.87
CA THR A 336 11.84 -20.89 6.32
C THR A 336 11.77 -19.50 6.96
N PRO A 337 10.62 -19.06 7.47
CA PRO A 337 10.49 -17.83 8.23
C PRO A 337 11.46 -17.79 9.42
N GLN A 338 12.17 -16.68 9.59
CA GLN A 338 13.09 -16.44 10.71
C GLN A 338 12.68 -15.20 11.48
N SER A 339 13.13 -15.08 12.72
CA SER A 339 12.99 -13.83 13.48
C SER A 339 13.85 -12.74 12.83
N LYS A 340 13.21 -11.67 12.36
CA LYS A 340 13.87 -10.51 11.72
C LYS A 340 13.26 -9.20 12.22
N PRO A 341 13.97 -8.06 12.13
CA PRO A 341 13.36 -6.75 12.36
C PRO A 341 12.08 -6.58 11.52
N GLY A 342 11.02 -6.07 12.12
CA GLY A 342 9.68 -5.97 11.52
C GLY A 342 8.86 -7.27 11.52
N ALA A 343 9.41 -8.41 11.96
CA ALA A 343 8.73 -9.69 12.11
C ALA A 343 9.50 -10.62 13.08
N THR A 344 9.42 -10.35 14.39
CA THR A 344 10.17 -11.10 15.41
C THR A 344 9.55 -12.46 15.75
N ALA A 345 8.23 -12.59 15.62
CA ALA A 345 7.48 -13.84 15.80
C ALA A 345 6.56 -14.13 14.59
N PRO A 346 7.13 -14.37 13.39
CA PRO A 346 6.34 -14.58 12.17
C PRO A 346 5.57 -15.91 12.19
N PRO A 347 4.45 -16.02 11.45
CA PRO A 347 3.81 -17.30 11.20
C PRO A 347 4.79 -18.33 10.64
N GLN A 348 4.72 -19.55 11.16
CA GLN A 348 5.61 -20.67 10.80
C GLN A 348 7.11 -20.42 11.10
N LEU A 349 7.42 -19.59 12.11
CA LEU A 349 8.80 -19.37 12.59
C LEU A 349 9.58 -20.69 12.74
N GLY A 350 10.73 -20.77 12.07
CA GLY A 350 11.66 -21.90 12.12
C GLY A 350 11.21 -23.15 11.35
N LYS A 351 10.03 -23.13 10.72
CA LYS A 351 9.49 -24.30 10.00
C LYS A 351 9.69 -24.15 8.48
N LEU A 352 10.14 -25.24 7.84
CA LEU A 352 10.25 -25.31 6.38
C LEU A 352 8.85 -25.28 5.76
N CYS A 353 8.58 -24.25 4.96
CA CYS A 353 7.34 -24.04 4.24
C CYS A 353 7.51 -24.42 2.76
N TYR A 354 6.52 -25.08 2.18
CA TYR A 354 6.38 -25.31 0.75
C TYR A 354 5.33 -24.34 0.20
N GLY A 355 5.51 -23.82 -1.00
CA GLY A 355 4.53 -22.92 -1.62
C GLY A 355 5.01 -22.31 -2.94
N ARG A 356 4.72 -21.03 -3.18
CA ARG A 356 5.12 -20.31 -4.41
C ARG A 356 5.92 -19.05 -4.12
N ASN A 357 6.76 -18.67 -5.08
CA ASN A 357 7.44 -17.38 -5.11
C ASN A 357 6.86 -16.50 -6.22
N LEU A 358 6.38 -15.33 -5.82
CA LEU A 358 5.72 -14.32 -6.66
C LEU A 358 6.55 -13.02 -6.73
N ALA A 359 7.80 -13.01 -6.26
CA ALA A 359 8.63 -11.80 -6.23
C ALA A 359 8.95 -11.23 -7.63
N GLN A 360 8.82 -12.04 -8.67
CA GLN A 360 9.04 -11.66 -10.08
C GLN A 360 7.81 -11.95 -10.96
N SER A 361 6.66 -12.29 -10.37
CA SER A 361 5.46 -12.56 -11.15
C SER A 361 4.81 -11.26 -11.63
N GLU A 362 4.24 -11.29 -12.82
CA GLU A 362 3.32 -10.23 -13.25
C GLU A 362 2.07 -10.25 -12.37
N VAL A 363 1.62 -9.07 -11.95
CA VAL A 363 0.42 -8.90 -11.13
C VAL A 363 -0.57 -8.08 -11.94
N ALA A 364 -1.63 -8.73 -12.42
CA ALA A 364 -2.73 -8.05 -13.07
C ALA A 364 -3.56 -7.25 -12.02
N PRO A 365 -4.16 -6.11 -12.40
CA PRO A 365 -5.09 -5.41 -11.53
C PRO A 365 -6.23 -6.31 -11.07
N GLY A 366 -6.53 -6.28 -9.76
CA GLY A 366 -7.55 -7.11 -9.14
C GLY A 366 -7.02 -8.03 -8.05
N ILE A 367 -7.93 -8.65 -7.33
CA ILE A 367 -7.62 -9.65 -6.30
C ILE A 367 -7.54 -11.02 -6.97
N ASN A 368 -6.43 -11.73 -6.84
CA ASN A 368 -6.28 -13.09 -7.37
C ASN A 368 -6.61 -14.12 -6.29
N LEU A 369 -7.75 -14.80 -6.44
CA LEU A 369 -8.20 -15.83 -5.50
C LEU A 369 -7.59 -17.21 -5.77
N GLU A 370 -7.01 -17.44 -6.96
CA GLU A 370 -6.42 -18.74 -7.28
C GLU A 370 -5.33 -19.13 -6.29
N TYR A 371 -4.60 -18.16 -5.72
CA TYR A 371 -3.61 -18.45 -4.68
C TYR A 371 -4.23 -19.14 -3.46
N VAL A 372 -5.31 -18.60 -2.89
CA VAL A 372 -5.95 -19.19 -1.71
C VAL A 372 -6.74 -20.46 -2.06
N ILE A 373 -7.38 -20.50 -3.23
CA ILE A 373 -8.13 -21.66 -3.73
C ILE A 373 -7.18 -22.85 -3.95
N GLU A 374 -6.07 -22.63 -4.66
CA GLU A 374 -5.04 -23.65 -4.90
C GLU A 374 -4.47 -24.16 -3.57
N THR A 375 -4.10 -23.25 -2.69
CA THR A 375 -3.51 -23.62 -1.39
C THR A 375 -4.49 -24.44 -0.55
N TYR A 376 -5.78 -24.09 -0.54
CA TYR A 376 -6.81 -24.87 0.14
C TYR A 376 -7.04 -26.26 -0.50
N ARG A 377 -6.92 -26.38 -1.82
CA ARG A 377 -7.02 -27.67 -2.52
C ARG A 377 -5.86 -28.61 -2.20
N HIS A 378 -4.65 -28.06 -2.03
CA HIS A 378 -3.39 -28.80 -1.87
C HIS A 378 -2.82 -28.75 -0.44
N THR A 379 -3.62 -28.42 0.57
CA THR A 379 -3.24 -28.59 1.98
C THR A 379 -3.62 -29.98 2.48
N SER A 380 -2.74 -30.55 3.31
CA SER A 380 -2.97 -31.81 4.04
C SER A 380 -4.01 -31.69 5.15
N ASN A 381 -4.32 -30.48 5.64
CA ASN A 381 -5.27 -30.28 6.73
C ASN A 381 -6.24 -29.12 6.48
N LYS A 382 -7.35 -29.45 5.79
CA LYS A 382 -8.43 -28.49 5.50
C LYS A 382 -9.15 -27.99 6.76
N LYS A 383 -9.16 -28.76 7.85
CA LYS A 383 -9.89 -28.43 9.08
C LYS A 383 -9.30 -27.22 9.81
N THR A 384 -7.98 -27.04 9.73
CA THR A 384 -7.27 -25.93 10.38
C THR A 384 -6.76 -24.89 9.40
N PHE A 385 -7.15 -24.99 8.13
CA PHE A 385 -6.68 -24.07 7.09
C PHE A 385 -7.15 -22.65 7.36
N PHE A 386 -8.46 -22.44 7.55
CA PHE A 386 -9.03 -21.13 7.89
C PHE A 386 -9.13 -20.93 9.40
N ASN A 387 -8.85 -19.71 9.85
CA ASN A 387 -9.15 -19.24 11.20
C ASN A 387 -10.19 -18.11 11.16
N SER A 388 -10.68 -17.67 12.33
CA SER A 388 -11.75 -16.67 12.42
C SER A 388 -11.40 -15.29 11.84
N PHE A 389 -10.11 -15.00 11.63
CA PHE A 389 -9.65 -13.75 11.04
C PHE A 389 -9.89 -13.69 9.52
N PHE A 390 -9.96 -14.84 8.83
CA PHE A 390 -10.27 -14.88 7.40
C PHE A 390 -11.57 -14.15 7.05
N VAL A 391 -12.63 -14.43 7.82
CA VAL A 391 -13.95 -13.80 7.64
C VAL A 391 -13.89 -12.30 7.91
N LYS A 392 -13.06 -11.84 8.86
CA LYS A 392 -12.87 -10.40 9.13
C LYS A 392 -12.17 -9.69 7.98
N LEU A 393 -11.13 -10.31 7.40
CA LEU A 393 -10.42 -9.78 6.24
C LEU A 393 -11.32 -9.75 5.00
N ALA A 394 -12.00 -10.86 4.72
CA ALA A 394 -12.97 -10.97 3.62
C ALA A 394 -14.16 -10.04 3.81
N GLY A 395 -14.57 -9.77 5.06
CA GLY A 395 -15.73 -8.96 5.37
C GLY A 395 -17.06 -9.64 5.07
N THR A 396 -17.05 -10.94 4.80
CA THR A 396 -18.23 -11.78 4.57
C THR A 396 -17.87 -13.22 4.94
N SER A 397 -18.85 -13.96 5.47
CA SER A 397 -18.70 -15.42 5.65
C SER A 397 -18.79 -16.21 4.34
N GLN A 398 -19.22 -15.58 3.24
CA GLN A 398 -19.47 -16.28 1.97
C GLN A 398 -18.18 -16.76 1.30
N LEU A 399 -17.13 -15.94 1.27
CA LEU A 399 -15.89 -16.28 0.56
C LEU A 399 -15.30 -17.61 1.05
N GLN A 400 -15.22 -17.81 2.37
CA GLN A 400 -14.73 -19.07 2.94
C GLN A 400 -15.59 -20.26 2.49
N LYS A 401 -16.92 -20.14 2.63
CA LYS A 401 -17.87 -21.20 2.25
C LYS A 401 -17.75 -21.57 0.77
N GLN A 402 -17.57 -20.58 -0.10
CA GLN A 402 -17.45 -20.80 -1.53
C GLN A 402 -16.15 -21.54 -1.89
N ILE A 403 -15.03 -21.20 -1.24
CA ILE A 403 -13.76 -21.93 -1.41
C ILE A 403 -13.89 -23.37 -0.91
N GLU A 404 -14.53 -23.58 0.24
CA GLU A 404 -14.78 -24.91 0.81
C GLU A 404 -15.70 -25.76 -0.09
N GLN A 405 -16.65 -25.13 -0.78
CA GLN A 405 -17.54 -25.76 -1.77
C GLN A 405 -16.86 -26.03 -3.12
N GLY A 406 -15.63 -25.55 -3.33
CA GLY A 406 -14.84 -25.81 -4.52
C GLY A 406 -15.12 -24.91 -5.72
N LEU A 407 -15.82 -23.78 -5.52
CA LEU A 407 -16.06 -22.81 -6.58
C LEU A 407 -14.75 -22.26 -7.15
N SER A 408 -14.77 -21.95 -8.44
CA SER A 408 -13.68 -21.25 -9.14
C SER A 408 -13.64 -19.76 -8.76
N GLU A 409 -12.49 -19.11 -9.00
CA GLU A 409 -12.36 -17.66 -8.81
C GLU A 409 -13.44 -16.89 -9.58
N LYS A 410 -13.74 -17.30 -10.81
CA LYS A 410 -14.75 -16.66 -11.67
C LYS A 410 -16.14 -16.72 -11.04
N GLU A 411 -16.53 -17.87 -10.50
CA GLU A 411 -17.83 -18.04 -9.84
C GLU A 411 -17.92 -17.21 -8.56
N ILE A 412 -16.84 -17.17 -7.77
CA ILE A 412 -16.77 -16.37 -6.54
C ILE A 412 -16.86 -14.88 -6.86
N LYS A 413 -16.07 -14.37 -7.82
CA LYS A 413 -16.10 -12.95 -8.20
C LYS A 413 -17.46 -12.53 -8.73
N ALA A 414 -18.18 -13.41 -9.41
CA ALA A 414 -19.54 -13.14 -9.87
C ALA A 414 -20.51 -12.84 -8.71
N THR A 415 -20.29 -13.38 -7.51
CA THR A 415 -21.22 -13.17 -6.38
C THR A 415 -21.12 -11.78 -5.74
N TRP A 416 -20.01 -11.07 -5.89
CA TRP A 416 -19.89 -9.69 -5.40
C TRP A 416 -19.94 -8.61 -6.47
N ALA A 417 -20.03 -8.97 -7.76
CA ALA A 417 -20.08 -8.03 -8.87
C ALA A 417 -21.18 -6.96 -8.70
N ASN A 418 -22.39 -7.35 -8.27
CA ASN A 418 -23.49 -6.40 -8.01
C ASN A 418 -23.14 -5.39 -6.89
N GLY A 419 -22.44 -5.85 -5.84
CA GLY A 419 -21.97 -5.00 -4.76
C GLY A 419 -20.93 -3.98 -5.25
N LEU A 420 -20.04 -4.39 -6.15
CA LEU A 420 -19.06 -3.50 -6.79
C LEU A 420 -19.74 -2.43 -7.64
N GLU A 421 -20.75 -2.77 -8.44
CA GLU A 421 -21.48 -1.78 -9.23
C GLU A 421 -22.17 -0.73 -8.35
N LYS A 422 -22.83 -1.17 -7.27
CA LYS A 422 -23.43 -0.24 -6.29
C LYS A 422 -22.38 0.67 -5.65
N PHE A 423 -21.24 0.10 -5.24
CA PHE A 423 -20.16 0.88 -4.66
C PHE A 423 -19.58 1.90 -5.64
N LYS A 424 -19.40 1.54 -6.92
CA LYS A 424 -18.94 2.46 -7.96
C LYS A 424 -19.87 3.67 -8.10
N GLU A 425 -21.18 3.48 -8.08
CA GLU A 425 -22.13 4.59 -8.13
C GLU A 425 -22.03 5.51 -6.91
N ILE A 426 -21.89 4.95 -5.70
CA ILE A 426 -21.67 5.74 -4.47
C ILE A 426 -20.35 6.52 -4.56
N ARG A 427 -19.27 5.86 -4.98
CA ARG A 427 -17.92 6.42 -5.09
C ARG A 427 -17.87 7.66 -5.97
N LYS A 428 -18.61 7.70 -7.09
CA LYS A 428 -18.65 8.86 -8.03
C LYS A 428 -18.98 10.20 -7.34
N ARG A 429 -19.69 10.19 -6.21
CA ARG A 429 -20.02 11.40 -5.45
C ARG A 429 -18.83 12.01 -4.72
N TYR A 430 -17.76 11.25 -4.56
CA TYR A 430 -16.63 11.59 -3.70
C TYR A 430 -15.29 11.59 -4.44
N THR A 431 -15.26 11.26 -5.74
CA THR A 431 -14.05 11.26 -6.56
C THR A 431 -13.52 12.68 -6.74
N LEU A 432 -12.23 12.88 -6.45
CA LEU A 432 -11.50 14.13 -6.60
C LEU A 432 -10.64 14.18 -7.87
N TYR A 433 -10.33 13.01 -8.43
CA TYR A 433 -9.37 12.85 -9.52
C TYR A 433 -10.02 12.20 -10.73
N PRO A 434 -9.52 12.48 -11.94
CA PRO A 434 -9.99 11.86 -13.16
C PRO A 434 -9.53 10.40 -13.30
#